data_AF-G7KH50-F1
#
_entry.id   AF-G7KH50-F1
#
_cell.length_a   1.000
_cell.length_b   1.000
_cell.length_c   1.000
_cell.angle_alpha   90.00
_cell.angle_beta   90.00
_cell.angle_gamma   90.00
#
_symmetry.space_group_name_H-M   'P 1'
#
loop_
_entity.id
_entity.type
_entity.pdbx_description
1 polymer ?
#
loop_
_entity_poly.entity_id
_entity_poly.type
_entity_poly.pdbx_seq_one_letter_code
_entity_poly.pdbx_strand_id
1 'polypeptide(L)'
;MICQPSYCCNLYIIENITCFLFVSNLAYASAKNGLTKTRNEVIIAHHGAVAADDHRFSKIGMAAIHEGGHAVDAVVAAALCLGVVSSASSGIGGGAFMLLRLANCVAKAFDMRETAPLLASKVPVNHRL
;
A
#
# COMPACT_ATOMS: atom_id res chain seq x y z
N MET A 1 -0.96 -11.17 62.99
CA MET A 1 -0.69 -10.87 61.58
C MET A 1 -2.02 -10.55 60.90
N ILE A 2 -2.03 -9.44 60.19
CA ILE A 2 -3.20 -8.62 59.85
C ILE A 2 -3.92 -9.21 58.62
N CYS A 3 -5.24 -9.37 58.69
CA CYS A 3 -6.10 -9.41 57.51
C CYS A 3 -7.31 -8.52 57.80
N GLN A 4 -7.32 -7.30 57.25
CA GLN A 4 -8.51 -6.43 57.31
C GLN A 4 -9.40 -6.73 56.09
N PRO A 5 -10.74 -6.74 56.25
CA PRO A 5 -11.70 -7.10 55.19
C PRO A 5 -11.72 -6.14 53.98
N SER A 6 -11.10 -4.96 54.07
CA SER A 6 -11.12 -3.92 53.02
C SER A 6 -10.22 -4.22 51.82
N TYR A 7 -9.25 -5.14 51.93
CA TYR A 7 -8.27 -5.41 50.86
C TYR A 7 -8.70 -6.52 49.89
N CYS A 8 -9.65 -7.39 50.28
CA CYS A 8 -10.19 -8.44 49.39
C CYS A 8 -11.10 -7.88 48.28
N CYS A 9 -11.82 -6.79 48.55
CA CYS A 9 -12.73 -6.18 47.58
C CYS A 9 -11.96 -5.50 46.42
N ASN A 10 -10.82 -4.88 46.72
CA ASN A 10 -10.00 -4.19 45.73
C ASN A 10 -9.30 -5.15 44.75
N LEU A 11 -8.82 -6.30 45.24
CA LEU A 11 -8.18 -7.31 44.37
C LEU A 11 -9.18 -7.94 43.40
N TYR A 12 -10.43 -8.18 43.83
CA TYR A 12 -11.50 -8.69 42.97
C TYR A 12 -11.90 -7.69 41.87
N ILE A 13 -11.90 -6.39 42.17
CA ILE A 13 -12.20 -5.34 41.18
C ILE A 13 -11.09 -5.24 40.13
N ILE A 14 -9.81 -5.32 40.54
CA ILE A 14 -8.68 -5.28 39.59
C ILE A 14 -8.68 -6.51 38.67
N GLU A 15 -8.91 -7.72 39.19
CA GLU A 15 -9.02 -8.95 38.38
C GLU A 15 -10.17 -8.90 37.36
N ASN A 16 -11.30 -8.26 37.71
CA ASN A 16 -12.42 -8.10 36.78
C ASN A 16 -12.15 -7.03 35.70
N ILE A 17 -11.48 -5.93 36.04
CA ILE A 17 -11.14 -4.87 35.06
C ILE A 17 -10.09 -5.35 34.06
N THR A 18 -9.05 -6.06 34.51
CA THR A 18 -8.04 -6.62 33.61
C THR A 18 -8.62 -7.68 32.70
N CYS A 19 -9.51 -8.56 33.21
CA CYS A 19 -10.27 -9.49 32.37
C CYS A 19 -11.13 -8.76 31.34
N PHE A 20 -11.87 -7.71 31.72
CA PHE A 20 -12.76 -7.01 30.81
C PHE A 20 -11.99 -6.32 29.68
N LEU A 21 -10.87 -5.66 30.00
CA LEU A 21 -10.00 -5.02 29.02
C LEU A 21 -9.31 -6.04 28.10
N PHE A 22 -8.93 -7.20 28.62
CA PHE A 22 -8.30 -8.25 27.81
C PHE A 22 -9.31 -8.90 26.86
N VAL A 23 -10.53 -9.20 27.34
CA VAL A 23 -11.61 -9.76 26.52
C VAL A 23 -12.07 -8.78 25.45
N SER A 24 -12.16 -7.47 25.76
CA SER A 24 -12.51 -6.47 24.75
C SER A 24 -11.45 -6.34 23.64
N ASN A 25 -10.17 -6.38 24.00
CA ASN A 25 -9.07 -6.34 23.02
C ASN A 25 -9.01 -7.61 22.16
N LEU A 26 -9.22 -8.79 22.76
CA LEU A 26 -9.21 -10.06 22.04
C LEU A 26 -10.43 -10.18 21.09
N ALA A 27 -11.60 -9.70 21.52
CA ALA A 27 -12.79 -9.61 20.65
C ALA A 27 -12.57 -8.63 19.48
N TYR A 28 -11.94 -7.48 19.73
CA TYR A 28 -11.57 -6.53 18.67
C TYR A 28 -10.60 -7.14 17.64
N ALA A 29 -9.65 -7.96 18.09
CA ALA A 29 -8.72 -8.65 17.19
C ALA A 29 -9.42 -9.74 16.36
N SER A 30 -10.34 -10.50 16.96
CA SER A 30 -11.12 -11.53 16.26
C SER A 30 -12.02 -10.95 15.16
N ALA A 31 -12.66 -9.79 15.41
CA ALA A 31 -13.51 -9.11 14.44
C ALA A 31 -12.76 -8.67 13.16
N LYS A 32 -11.45 -8.42 13.22
CA LYS A 32 -10.64 -8.07 12.04
C LYS A 32 -10.21 -9.28 11.20
N ASN A 33 -10.12 -10.46 11.80
CA ASN A 33 -9.70 -11.68 11.09
C ASN A 33 -10.81 -12.31 10.23
N GLY A 34 -12.07 -11.90 10.37
CA GLY A 34 -13.21 -12.47 9.66
C GLY A 34 -13.51 -11.91 8.26
N LEU A 35 -12.74 -10.94 7.75
CA LEU A 35 -13.09 -10.19 6.53
C LEU A 35 -12.18 -10.41 5.31
N THR A 36 -11.15 -11.25 5.40
CA THR A 36 -10.40 -11.68 4.21
C THR A 36 -11.11 -12.83 3.50
N LYS A 37 -12.36 -12.57 3.08
CA LYS A 37 -13.06 -13.44 2.15
C LYS A 37 -12.39 -13.28 0.79
N THR A 38 -11.51 -14.21 0.43
CA THR A 38 -10.92 -14.29 -0.91
C THR A 38 -12.02 -14.61 -1.91
N ARG A 39 -12.70 -13.57 -2.40
CA ARG A 39 -13.62 -13.70 -3.52
C ARG A 39 -12.79 -13.72 -4.78
N ASN A 40 -12.83 -14.83 -5.51
CA ASN A 40 -12.40 -14.88 -6.91
C ASN A 40 -13.42 -14.09 -7.74
N GLU A 41 -13.43 -12.78 -7.58
CA GLU A 41 -14.35 -11.88 -8.26
C GLU A 41 -13.66 -11.35 -9.53
N VAL A 42 -14.11 -11.84 -10.68
CA VAL A 42 -13.65 -11.33 -11.98
C VAL A 42 -14.37 -10.01 -12.23
N ILE A 43 -13.62 -8.92 -12.26
CA ILE A 43 -14.15 -7.59 -12.59
C ILE A 43 -14.20 -7.46 -14.11
N ILE A 44 -15.40 -7.28 -14.66
CA ILE A 44 -15.62 -7.02 -16.08
C ILE A 44 -15.84 -5.52 -16.28
N ALA A 45 -15.06 -4.90 -17.16
CA ALA A 45 -15.18 -3.48 -17.50
C ALA A 45 -15.24 -3.30 -19.03
N HIS A 46 -16.18 -2.47 -19.49
CA HIS A 46 -16.44 -2.29 -20.93
C HIS A 46 -15.63 -1.16 -21.59
N HIS A 47 -15.20 -0.16 -20.82
CA HIS A 47 -14.58 1.07 -21.34
C HIS A 47 -13.12 1.27 -20.88
N GLY A 48 -12.53 0.25 -20.25
CA GLY A 48 -11.20 0.31 -19.67
C GLY A 48 -11.20 -0.03 -18.18
N ALA A 49 -10.03 -0.40 -17.67
CA ALA A 49 -9.80 -0.70 -16.26
C ALA A 49 -8.39 -0.26 -15.86
N VAL A 50 -8.24 0.19 -14.62
CA VAL A 50 -6.95 0.52 -14.01
C VAL A 50 -6.83 -0.24 -12.69
N ALA A 51 -5.79 -1.06 -12.57
CA ALA A 51 -5.46 -1.78 -11.35
C ALA A 51 -4.17 -1.22 -10.76
N ALA A 52 -4.18 -0.92 -9.46
CA ALA A 52 -3.06 -0.38 -8.70
C ALA A 52 -3.15 -0.85 -7.24
N ASP A 53 -2.05 -0.71 -6.50
CA ASP A 53 -1.91 -1.21 -5.12
C ASP A 53 -2.91 -0.60 -4.12
N ASP A 54 -3.43 0.60 -4.42
CA ASP A 54 -4.44 1.30 -3.63
C ASP A 54 -5.59 1.76 -4.55
N HIS A 55 -6.82 1.61 -4.07
CA HIS A 55 -8.02 2.02 -4.79
C HIS A 55 -7.98 3.49 -5.24
N ARG A 56 -7.33 4.38 -4.48
CA ARG A 56 -7.20 5.80 -4.83
C ARG A 56 -6.43 6.00 -6.13
N PHE A 57 -5.37 5.21 -6.37
CA PHE A 57 -4.56 5.32 -7.58
C PHE A 57 -5.31 4.78 -8.80
N SER A 58 -6.02 3.66 -8.63
CA SER A 58 -6.95 3.15 -9.65
C SER A 58 -8.02 4.18 -10.01
N LYS A 59 -8.61 4.84 -9.02
CA LYS A 59 -9.65 5.86 -9.23
C LYS A 59 -9.12 7.08 -10.00
N ILE A 60 -7.91 7.53 -9.69
CA ILE A 60 -7.28 8.66 -10.40
C ILE A 60 -6.93 8.28 -11.84
N GLY A 61 -6.39 7.07 -12.07
CA GLY A 61 -6.18 6.58 -13.43
C GLY A 61 -7.48 6.45 -14.23
N MET A 62 -8.55 5.96 -13.60
CA MET A 62 -9.88 5.91 -14.22
C MET A 62 -10.44 7.29 -14.54
N ALA A 63 -10.18 8.31 -13.70
CA ALA A 63 -10.60 9.69 -13.98
C ALA A 63 -9.96 10.19 -15.29
N ALA A 64 -8.67 9.92 -15.51
CA ALA A 64 -8.01 10.26 -16.79
C ALA A 64 -8.64 9.56 -18.00
N ILE A 65 -9.06 8.29 -17.86
CA ILE A 65 -9.81 7.59 -18.93
C ILE A 65 -11.17 8.26 -19.16
N HIS A 66 -11.89 8.63 -18.10
CA HIS A 66 -13.19 9.31 -18.20
C HIS A 66 -13.10 10.69 -18.85
N GLU A 67 -11.96 11.38 -18.71
CA GLU A 67 -11.68 12.65 -19.39
C GLU A 67 -11.28 12.48 -20.87
N GLY A 68 -11.26 11.24 -21.39
CA GLY A 68 -10.90 10.93 -22.77
C GLY A 68 -9.41 10.63 -22.98
N GLY A 69 -8.65 10.45 -21.91
CA GLY A 69 -7.25 10.05 -21.96
C GLY A 69 -7.05 8.59 -22.39
N HIS A 70 -5.85 8.30 -22.88
CA HIS A 70 -5.45 6.94 -23.27
C HIS A 70 -4.89 6.15 -22.07
N ALA A 71 -4.61 4.87 -22.28
CA ALA A 71 -4.01 4.01 -21.25
C ALA A 71 -2.70 4.56 -20.66
N VAL A 72 -1.92 5.31 -21.46
CA VAL A 72 -0.69 5.96 -20.99
C VAL A 72 -0.99 7.12 -20.03
N ASP A 73 -1.99 7.95 -20.32
CA ASP A 73 -2.38 9.07 -19.45
C ASP A 73 -2.88 8.55 -18.10
N ALA A 74 -3.68 7.48 -18.13
CA ALA A 74 -4.17 6.79 -16.94
C ALA A 74 -3.03 6.26 -16.05
N VAL A 75 -2.01 5.64 -16.65
CA VAL A 75 -0.88 5.08 -15.89
C VAL A 75 0.01 6.20 -15.33
N VAL A 76 0.22 7.28 -16.07
CA VAL A 76 1.00 8.45 -15.61
C VAL A 76 0.29 9.13 -14.44
N ALA A 77 -1.02 9.38 -14.53
CA ALA A 77 -1.80 9.97 -13.45
C ALA A 77 -1.76 9.10 -12.18
N ALA A 78 -1.94 7.78 -12.33
CA ALA A 78 -1.86 6.84 -11.22
C ALA A 78 -0.45 6.79 -10.60
N ALA A 79 0.60 6.74 -11.41
CA ALA A 79 2.00 6.69 -10.96
C ALA A 79 2.43 7.96 -10.23
N LEU A 80 2.01 9.14 -10.72
CA LEU A 80 2.28 10.41 -10.03
C LEU A 80 1.59 10.47 -8.67
N CYS A 81 0.34 10.00 -8.58
CA CYS A 81 -0.34 9.93 -7.29
C CYS A 81 0.35 8.94 -6.33
N LEU A 82 0.73 7.76 -6.83
CA LEU A 82 1.50 6.77 -6.06
C LEU A 82 2.81 7.37 -5.54
N GLY A 83 3.53 8.13 -6.37
CA GLY A 83 4.79 8.77 -5.98
C GLY A 83 4.64 9.84 -4.90
N VAL A 84 3.48 10.47 -4.78
CA VAL A 84 3.18 11.43 -3.69
C VAL A 84 2.77 10.72 -2.42
N VAL A 85 1.90 9.70 -2.52
CA VAL A 85 1.32 9.03 -1.35
C VAL A 85 2.27 7.99 -0.75
N SER A 86 3.01 7.27 -1.59
CA SER A 86 3.98 6.24 -1.21
C SER A 86 5.39 6.63 -1.64
N SER A 87 5.80 7.85 -1.23
CA SER A 87 7.07 8.45 -1.63
C SER A 87 8.31 7.65 -1.20
N ALA A 88 8.16 6.79 -0.19
CA ALA A 88 9.24 5.91 0.27
C ALA A 88 9.56 4.78 -0.73
N SER A 89 8.62 4.41 -1.61
CA SER A 89 8.77 3.31 -2.57
C SER A 89 8.70 3.74 -4.02
N SER A 90 7.95 4.80 -4.34
CA SER A 90 7.79 5.31 -5.69
C SER A 90 7.97 6.83 -5.66
N GLY A 91 8.45 7.43 -6.75
CA GLY A 91 8.62 8.87 -6.80
C GLY A 91 9.43 9.33 -8.01
N ILE A 92 9.49 10.66 -8.17
CA ILE A 92 10.14 11.32 -9.31
C ILE A 92 11.67 11.17 -9.33
N GLY A 93 12.28 10.83 -8.19
CA GLY A 93 13.74 10.72 -8.05
C GLY A 93 14.29 9.30 -8.30
N GLY A 94 13.42 8.32 -8.56
CA GLY A 94 13.81 6.95 -8.86
C GLY A 94 13.81 6.66 -10.36
N GLY A 95 13.28 5.50 -10.72
CA GLY A 95 13.12 5.08 -12.11
C GLY A 95 11.95 4.11 -12.28
N ALA A 96 11.71 3.69 -13.52
CA ALA A 96 10.56 2.87 -13.87
C ALA A 96 10.84 1.96 -15.08
N PHE A 97 9.95 0.99 -15.26
CA PHE A 97 9.82 0.24 -16.50
C PHE A 97 8.37 0.32 -16.96
N MET A 98 8.14 0.51 -18.25
CA MET A 98 6.80 0.51 -18.83
C MET A 98 6.73 -0.42 -20.03
N LEU A 99 5.74 -1.33 -20.00
CA LEU A 99 5.37 -2.13 -21.15
C LEU A 99 4.10 -1.56 -21.75
N LEU A 100 4.17 -1.17 -23.02
CA LEU A 100 3.06 -0.57 -23.73
C LEU A 100 2.72 -1.42 -24.96
N ARG A 101 1.48 -1.84 -25.07
CA ARG A 101 0.94 -2.45 -26.29
C ARG A 101 -0.02 -1.47 -26.94
N LEU A 102 0.33 -0.99 -28.12
CA LEU A 102 -0.49 -0.07 -28.89
C LEU A 102 -1.68 -0.81 -29.53
N ALA A 103 -2.71 -0.06 -29.92
CA ALA A 103 -3.89 -0.60 -30.59
C ALA A 103 -3.57 -1.31 -31.91
N ASN A 104 -2.47 -0.93 -32.58
CA ASN A 104 -1.96 -1.60 -33.79
C ASN A 104 -1.13 -2.87 -33.48
N CYS A 105 -1.26 -3.43 -32.27
CA CYS A 105 -0.53 -4.61 -31.78
C CYS A 105 0.99 -4.45 -31.63
N VAL A 106 1.55 -3.26 -31.85
CA VAL A 106 2.98 -3.01 -31.60
C VAL A 106 3.24 -2.97 -30.10
N ALA A 107 4.18 -3.79 -29.63
CA ALA A 107 4.67 -3.76 -28.27
C ALA A 107 5.92 -2.88 -28.16
N LYS A 108 5.99 -2.07 -27.11
CA LYS A 108 7.14 -1.24 -26.76
C LYS A 108 7.48 -1.45 -25.29
N ALA A 109 8.77 -1.45 -24.99
CA ALA A 109 9.29 -1.44 -23.64
C ALA A 109 10.08 -0.15 -23.44
N PHE A 110 9.83 0.53 -22.32
CA PHE A 110 10.58 1.70 -21.90
C PHE A 110 11.37 1.34 -20.66
N ASP A 111 12.69 1.48 -20.75
CA ASP A 111 13.63 1.39 -19.64
C ASP A 111 13.96 2.82 -19.19
N MET A 112 13.52 3.15 -17.98
CA MET A 112 13.77 4.43 -17.33
C MET A 112 14.52 4.18 -16.03
N ARG A 113 15.44 3.22 -16.01
CA ARG A 113 16.35 3.04 -14.87
C ARG A 113 17.31 4.22 -14.73
N GLU A 114 17.59 4.52 -13.47
CA GLU A 114 18.55 5.51 -13.04
C GLU A 114 19.91 5.18 -13.64
N THR A 115 20.56 6.21 -14.18
CA THR A 115 21.92 6.10 -14.67
C THR A 115 22.90 6.40 -13.53
N ALA A 116 23.96 5.59 -13.41
CA ALA A 116 25.02 5.87 -12.46
C ALA A 116 25.61 7.27 -12.71
N PRO A 117 25.92 8.06 -11.67
CA PRO A 117 26.45 9.41 -11.83
C PRO A 117 27.81 9.37 -12.53
N LEU A 118 28.21 10.49 -13.14
CA LEU A 118 29.46 10.58 -13.92
C LEU A 118 30.72 10.23 -13.11
N LEU A 119 30.70 10.46 -11.79
CA LEU A 119 31.80 10.14 -10.88
C LEU A 119 31.73 8.72 -10.30
N ALA A 120 30.76 7.90 -10.72
CA ALA A 120 30.69 6.50 -10.30
C ALA A 120 31.92 5.74 -10.81
N SER A 121 32.47 4.88 -9.95
CA SER A 121 33.61 4.03 -10.27
C SER A 121 33.23 2.57 -10.11
N LYS A 122 34.02 1.68 -10.72
CA LYS A 122 33.88 0.23 -10.52
C LYS A 122 34.17 -0.20 -9.07
N VAL A 123 34.97 0.58 -8.35
CA VAL A 123 35.33 0.29 -6.96
C VAL A 123 34.17 0.70 -6.05
N PRO A 124 33.73 -0.16 -5.12
CA PRO A 124 32.65 0.16 -4.19
C PRO A 124 32.94 1.42 -3.37
N VAL A 125 31.88 2.14 -2.99
CA VAL A 125 32.00 3.28 -2.07
C VAL A 125 32.49 2.76 -0.72
N ASN A 126 33.74 3.08 -0.41
CA ASN A 126 34.36 2.87 0.89
C ASN A 126 33.90 4.01 1.83
N HIS A 127 33.22 3.69 2.94
CA HIS A 127 32.76 4.67 3.92
C HIS A 127 33.81 5.09 4.98
N ARG A 128 35.08 4.70 4.83
CA ARG A 128 36.20 5.15 5.69
C ARG A 128 36.84 6.42 5.14
N LEU A 129 36.07 7.51 5.12
CA LEU A 129 36.60 8.87 5.14
C LEU A 129 36.04 9.57 6.36
#